data_AF-A0A2W6EBN5-F1
#
_entry.id   AF-A0A2W6EBN5-F1
#
_cell.length_a   1.000
_cell.length_b   1.000
_cell.length_c   1.000
_cell.angle_alpha   90.00
_cell.angle_beta   90.00
_cell.angle_gamma   90.00
#
_symmetry.space_group_name_H-M   'P 1'
#
loop_
_entity.id
_entity.type
_entity.pdbx_description
1 polymer ?
#
loop_
_entity_poly.entity_id
_entity_poly.type
_entity_poly.pdbx_seq_one_letter_code
_entity_poly.pdbx_strand_id
1 'polypeptide(L)'
;MSEQAAYDLAAAAFLAGIRSGQRAQFGRSAAAVRDASQKWESAASAAYLAAIERCGKASGEAVPAEVAAEQAEVITSLWRDLAEAHEATEDVSSTGEGPAATYDLRRQAVEDFGKLLSVSAGSESSLSAALPTRYEQYEFVFERGSFVVAANADDDTVRIVEGRLEPRHVVDLTREGPWSAPVGSGVLWIWILENQGGYRDGFQIQFGQPSGHVNVQLVCEASSLTAATVSDMPGQFGDSTTLPPLSQSVDGSPE
;
A
#
# COMPACT_ATOMS: atom_id res chain seq x y z
N MET A 1 -4.57 -32.59 19.29
CA MET A 1 -4.95 -31.24 18.80
C MET A 1 -5.51 -31.45 17.40
N SER A 2 -6.70 -30.91 17.09
CA SER A 2 -7.21 -31.00 15.71
C SER A 2 -6.31 -30.18 14.78
N GLU A 3 -6.27 -30.53 13.49
CA GLU A 3 -5.48 -29.77 12.50
C GLU A 3 -5.93 -28.31 12.41
N GLN A 4 -7.24 -28.05 12.54
CA GLN A 4 -7.79 -26.70 12.69
C GLN A 4 -7.17 -25.96 13.89
N ALA A 5 -7.06 -26.62 15.05
CA ALA A 5 -6.47 -25.99 16.23
C ALA A 5 -4.96 -25.74 16.07
N ALA A 6 -4.27 -26.55 15.27
CA ALA A 6 -2.87 -26.32 14.92
C ALA A 6 -2.72 -25.09 14.00
N TYR A 7 -3.63 -24.94 13.02
CA TYR A 7 -3.70 -23.78 12.15
C TYR A 7 -4.01 -22.50 12.93
N ASP A 8 -5.07 -22.50 13.74
CA ASP A 8 -5.49 -21.34 14.53
C ASP A 8 -4.37 -20.88 15.49
N LEU A 9 -3.65 -21.83 16.09
CA LEU A 9 -2.52 -21.55 16.96
C LEU A 9 -1.35 -20.93 16.19
N ALA A 10 -1.04 -21.46 15.00
CA ALA A 10 0.03 -20.94 14.14
C ALA A 10 -0.29 -19.53 13.64
N ALA A 11 -1.53 -19.30 13.19
CA ALA A 11 -2.03 -17.97 12.78
C ALA A 11 -1.99 -16.97 13.95
N ALA A 12 -2.43 -17.37 15.14
CA ALA A 12 -2.39 -16.53 16.34
C ALA A 12 -0.95 -16.17 16.76
N ALA A 13 -0.04 -17.16 16.75
CA ALA A 13 1.38 -16.95 17.07
C ALA A 13 2.05 -15.99 16.08
N PHE A 14 1.70 -16.07 14.80
CA PHE A 14 2.20 -15.13 13.79
C PHE A 14 1.64 -13.72 13.94
N LEU A 15 0.33 -13.56 14.15
CA LEU A 15 -0.27 -12.24 14.40
C LEU A 15 0.34 -11.57 15.64
N ALA A 16 0.66 -12.36 16.67
CA ALA A 16 1.41 -11.90 17.83
C ALA A 16 2.85 -11.49 17.45
N GLY A 17 3.51 -12.26 16.58
CA GLY A 17 4.79 -11.91 15.96
C GLY A 17 4.74 -10.55 15.27
N ILE A 18 3.79 -10.33 14.34
CA ILE A 18 3.52 -9.05 13.64
C ILE A 18 3.50 -7.91 14.64
N ARG A 19 2.64 -8.04 15.66
CA ARG A 19 2.42 -6.99 16.67
C ARG A 19 3.64 -6.73 17.54
N SER A 20 4.50 -7.72 17.74
CA SER A 20 5.68 -7.61 18.61
C SER A 20 6.93 -7.05 17.91
N GLY A 21 6.95 -6.98 16.58
CA GLY A 21 8.09 -6.50 15.80
C GLY A 21 9.34 -7.41 15.84
N GLN A 22 9.28 -8.60 16.44
CA GLN A 22 10.45 -9.49 16.61
C GLN A 22 10.77 -10.33 15.37
N ARG A 23 11.41 -9.73 14.34
CA ARG A 23 11.77 -10.35 13.03
C ARG A 23 12.31 -11.78 13.12
N ALA A 24 13.22 -12.09 14.06
CA ALA A 24 13.80 -13.44 14.20
C ALA A 24 12.81 -14.53 14.70
N GLN A 25 11.69 -14.14 15.32
CA GLN A 25 10.59 -15.06 15.61
C GLN A 25 9.70 -15.28 14.39
N PHE A 26 9.62 -14.34 13.45
CA PHE A 26 8.82 -14.50 12.23
C PHE A 26 9.34 -15.58 11.32
N GLY A 27 10.64 -15.68 11.05
CA GLY A 27 11.16 -16.70 10.13
C GLY A 27 10.84 -18.13 10.58
N ARG A 28 10.99 -18.41 11.89
CA ARG A 28 10.62 -19.72 12.47
C ARG A 28 9.10 -19.93 12.53
N SER A 29 8.33 -18.89 12.83
CA SER A 29 6.87 -18.96 12.83
C SER A 29 6.30 -19.11 11.41
N ALA A 30 6.87 -18.44 10.40
CA ALA A 30 6.43 -18.50 9.01
C ALA A 30 6.68 -19.89 8.40
N ALA A 31 7.86 -20.49 8.66
CA ALA A 31 8.11 -21.88 8.25
C ALA A 31 7.14 -22.86 8.92
N ALA A 32 6.90 -22.71 10.22
CA ALA A 32 5.94 -23.54 10.95
C ALA A 32 4.49 -23.36 10.47
N VAL A 33 4.10 -22.13 10.12
CA VAL A 33 2.76 -21.83 9.59
C VAL A 33 2.60 -22.38 8.17
N ARG A 34 3.61 -22.25 7.30
CA ARG A 34 3.62 -22.84 5.96
C ARG A 34 3.48 -24.37 6.02
N ASP A 35 4.26 -25.01 6.88
CA ASP A 35 4.18 -26.47 7.05
C ASP A 35 2.83 -26.91 7.63
N ALA A 36 2.21 -26.08 8.47
CA ALA A 36 0.87 -26.33 9.01
C ALA A 36 -0.23 -26.12 7.96
N SER A 37 -0.14 -25.07 7.13
CA SER A 37 -1.11 -24.80 6.06
C SER A 37 -1.09 -25.88 4.99
N GLN A 38 0.10 -26.34 4.60
CA GLN A 38 0.26 -27.40 3.59
C GLN A 38 -0.29 -28.76 4.09
N LYS A 39 -0.12 -29.06 5.39
CA LYS A 39 -0.73 -30.25 6.01
C LYS A 39 -2.26 -30.14 6.06
N TRP A 40 -2.77 -28.95 6.40
CA TRP A 40 -4.21 -28.72 6.44
C TRP A 40 -4.85 -28.81 5.06
N GLU A 41 -4.24 -28.22 4.04
CA GLU A 41 -4.66 -28.33 2.64
C GLU A 41 -4.70 -29.80 2.19
N SER A 42 -3.62 -30.55 2.43
CA SER A 42 -3.54 -31.97 2.09
C SER A 42 -4.65 -32.80 2.78
N ALA A 43 -4.93 -32.52 4.05
CA ALA A 43 -5.97 -33.20 4.81
C ALA A 43 -7.39 -32.80 4.34
N ALA A 44 -7.63 -31.53 4.03
CA ALA A 44 -8.90 -31.03 3.51
C ALA A 44 -9.20 -31.64 2.12
N SER A 45 -8.21 -31.67 1.22
CA SER A 45 -8.36 -32.32 -0.09
C SER A 45 -8.61 -33.82 0.03
N ALA A 46 -7.91 -34.52 0.93
CA ALA A 46 -8.14 -35.94 1.17
C ALA A 46 -9.55 -36.21 1.71
N ALA A 47 -10.04 -35.37 2.64
CA ALA A 47 -11.39 -35.47 3.17
C ALA A 47 -12.47 -35.22 2.10
N TYR A 48 -12.24 -34.25 1.22
CA TYR A 48 -13.12 -33.96 0.08
C TYR A 48 -13.22 -35.13 -0.89
N LEU A 49 -12.08 -35.68 -1.33
CA LEU A 49 -12.05 -36.84 -2.23
C LEU A 49 -12.75 -38.07 -1.60
N ALA A 50 -12.50 -38.33 -0.32
CA ALA A 50 -13.17 -39.42 0.40
C ALA A 50 -14.68 -39.18 0.60
N ALA A 51 -15.15 -37.94 0.59
CA ALA A 51 -16.58 -37.61 0.61
C ALA A 51 -17.23 -37.84 -0.76
N ILE A 52 -16.55 -37.47 -1.85
CA ILE A 52 -17.00 -37.74 -3.22
C ILE A 52 -17.10 -39.24 -3.48
N GLU A 53 -16.11 -40.03 -3.06
CA GLU A 53 -16.11 -41.49 -3.25
C GLU A 53 -17.26 -42.17 -2.50
N ARG A 54 -17.61 -41.69 -1.30
CA ARG A 54 -18.71 -42.26 -0.49
C ARG A 54 -20.09 -41.89 -1.02
N CYS A 55 -20.28 -40.67 -1.48
CA CYS A 55 -21.62 -40.12 -1.77
C CYS A 55 -21.95 -40.05 -3.27
N GLY A 56 -20.99 -40.29 -4.17
CA GLY A 56 -21.10 -39.92 -5.57
C GLY A 56 -20.97 -38.40 -5.76
N LYS A 57 -21.29 -37.88 -6.96
CA LYS A 57 -21.15 -36.45 -7.32
C LYS A 57 -21.67 -35.52 -6.19
N ALA A 58 -20.90 -34.46 -5.95
CA ALA A 58 -21.12 -33.35 -5.01
C ALA A 58 -22.50 -33.35 -4.31
N SER A 59 -22.60 -34.13 -3.24
CA SER A 59 -23.71 -34.01 -2.29
C SER A 59 -23.47 -32.82 -1.35
N GLY A 60 -24.51 -32.33 -0.67
CA GLY A 60 -24.38 -31.19 0.26
C GLY A 60 -23.35 -31.38 1.39
N GLU A 61 -22.92 -32.61 1.67
CA GLU A 61 -21.85 -32.91 2.63
C GLU A 61 -20.44 -32.68 2.07
N ALA A 62 -20.24 -32.61 0.76
CA ALA A 62 -18.94 -32.34 0.14
C ALA A 62 -18.59 -30.84 0.11
N VAL A 63 -19.60 -29.96 0.16
CA VAL A 63 -19.44 -28.50 0.07
C VAL A 63 -18.59 -27.91 1.21
N PRO A 64 -18.75 -28.31 2.49
CA PRO A 64 -17.89 -27.78 3.56
C PRO A 64 -16.42 -28.18 3.41
N ALA A 65 -16.14 -29.36 2.85
CA ALA A 65 -14.78 -29.82 2.61
C ALA A 65 -14.12 -29.09 1.41
N GLU A 66 -14.91 -28.78 0.37
CA GLU A 66 -14.47 -27.97 -0.77
C GLU A 66 -14.12 -26.54 -0.34
N VAL A 67 -15.00 -25.89 0.43
CA VAL A 67 -14.77 -24.55 0.98
C VAL A 67 -13.53 -24.53 1.88
N ALA A 68 -13.32 -25.56 2.69
CA ALA A 68 -12.13 -25.66 3.52
C ALA A 68 -10.84 -25.81 2.68
N ALA A 69 -10.88 -26.58 1.58
CA ALA A 69 -9.75 -26.73 0.68
C ALA A 69 -9.41 -25.42 -0.07
N GLU A 70 -10.42 -24.70 -0.58
CA GLU A 70 -10.22 -23.39 -1.23
C GLU A 70 -9.66 -22.36 -0.24
N GLN A 71 -10.16 -22.34 1.00
CA GLN A 71 -9.62 -21.47 2.04
C GLN A 71 -8.16 -21.81 2.35
N ALA A 72 -7.80 -23.11 2.39
CA ALA A 72 -6.43 -23.57 2.59
C ALA A 72 -5.49 -23.10 1.48
N GLU A 73 -5.91 -23.18 0.22
CA GLU A 73 -5.13 -22.74 -0.93
C GLU A 73 -4.85 -21.23 -0.88
N VAL A 74 -5.88 -20.41 -0.62
CA VAL A 74 -5.73 -18.94 -0.50
C VAL A 74 -4.77 -18.59 0.62
N ILE A 75 -4.91 -19.25 1.76
CA ILE A 75 -4.04 -19.04 2.92
C ILE A 75 -2.60 -19.42 2.58
N THR A 76 -2.36 -20.60 2.00
CA THR A 76 -1.03 -21.06 1.58
C THR A 76 -0.39 -20.11 0.56
N SER A 77 -1.16 -19.57 -0.38
CA SER A 77 -0.68 -18.57 -1.34
C SER A 77 -0.23 -17.29 -0.64
N LEU A 78 -1.04 -16.74 0.25
CA LEU A 78 -0.69 -15.54 1.03
C LEU A 78 0.59 -15.74 1.87
N TRP A 79 0.79 -16.95 2.41
CA TRP A 79 2.00 -17.29 3.15
C TRP A 79 3.24 -17.37 2.28
N ARG A 80 3.10 -17.87 1.05
CA ARG A 80 4.19 -17.93 0.08
C ARG A 80 4.63 -16.52 -0.30
N ASP A 81 3.69 -15.67 -0.69
CA ASP A 81 3.97 -14.28 -1.09
C ASP A 81 4.66 -13.51 0.03
N LEU A 82 4.23 -13.73 1.28
CA LEU A 82 4.84 -13.10 2.44
C LEU A 82 6.26 -13.62 2.74
N ALA A 83 6.49 -14.94 2.60
CA ALA A 83 7.81 -15.52 2.80
C ALA A 83 8.80 -15.04 1.73
N GLU A 84 8.37 -15.00 0.46
CA GLU A 84 9.16 -14.47 -0.67
C GLU A 84 9.49 -12.99 -0.46
N ALA A 85 8.51 -12.18 -0.02
CA ALA A 85 8.74 -10.77 0.31
C ALA A 85 9.76 -10.61 1.45
N HIS A 86 9.85 -11.55 2.39
CA HIS A 86 10.82 -11.51 3.47
C HIS A 86 12.22 -11.94 3.01
N GLU A 87 12.35 -13.03 2.25
CA GLU A 87 13.64 -13.47 1.70
C GLU A 87 14.24 -12.40 0.78
N ALA A 88 13.41 -11.75 -0.04
CA ALA A 88 13.82 -10.62 -0.87
C ALA A 88 14.34 -9.42 -0.08
N THR A 89 13.97 -9.26 1.20
CA THR A 89 14.52 -8.20 2.06
C THR A 89 15.88 -8.55 2.68
N GLU A 90 16.24 -9.82 2.80
CA GLU A 90 17.53 -10.25 3.37
C GLU A 90 18.68 -10.20 2.34
N ASP A 91 18.39 -10.53 1.07
CA ASP A 91 19.40 -10.54 -0.01
C ASP A 91 19.88 -9.15 -0.46
N VAL A 92 19.13 -8.09 -0.12
CA VAL A 92 19.44 -6.71 -0.52
C VAL A 92 20.55 -6.07 0.33
N SER A 93 21.03 -6.72 1.38
CA SER A 93 22.01 -6.14 2.31
C SER A 93 23.48 -6.12 1.81
N SER A 94 23.79 -6.64 0.61
CA SER A 94 25.19 -6.84 0.17
C SER A 94 25.74 -5.90 -0.90
N THR A 95 24.93 -4.99 -1.47
CA THR A 95 25.40 -3.99 -2.44
C THR A 95 24.97 -2.58 -2.02
N GLY A 96 25.94 -1.68 -1.84
CA GLY A 96 25.77 -0.34 -1.31
C GLY A 96 24.63 0.44 -1.97
N GLU A 97 23.79 1.07 -1.14
CA GLU A 97 22.56 1.80 -1.49
C GLU A 97 21.49 0.97 -2.22
N GLY A 98 21.14 -0.19 -1.62
CA GLY A 98 20.06 -1.05 -2.10
C GLY A 98 18.66 -0.68 -1.60
N PRO A 99 17.60 -1.24 -2.22
CA PRO A 99 16.18 -0.99 -1.90
C PRO A 99 15.79 -1.14 -0.41
N ALA A 100 16.58 -1.88 0.39
CA ALA A 100 16.36 -2.07 1.82
C ALA A 100 16.29 -0.74 2.59
N ALA A 101 17.15 0.24 2.26
CA ALA A 101 17.14 1.55 2.92
C ALA A 101 15.80 2.29 2.69
N THR A 102 15.22 2.19 1.50
CA THR A 102 13.92 2.77 1.17
C THR A 102 12.75 2.03 1.85
N TYR A 103 12.86 0.72 2.07
CA TYR A 103 11.86 -0.04 2.83
C TYR A 103 11.86 0.33 4.31
N ASP A 104 13.04 0.44 4.92
CA ASP A 104 13.15 0.79 6.34
C ASP A 104 12.67 2.23 6.59
N LEU A 105 12.99 3.19 5.72
CA LEU A 105 12.53 4.58 5.86
C LEU A 105 11.00 4.73 5.81
N ARG A 106 10.32 3.99 4.92
CA ARG A 106 8.84 4.02 4.82
C ARG A 106 8.19 3.50 6.09
N ARG A 107 8.71 2.37 6.60
CA ARG A 107 8.23 1.78 7.85
C ARG A 107 8.46 2.73 9.02
N GLN A 108 9.66 3.29 9.12
CA GLN A 108 10.03 4.23 10.17
C GLN A 108 9.15 5.50 10.13
N ALA A 109 8.78 5.98 8.94
CA ALA A 109 7.87 7.11 8.81
C ALA A 109 6.47 6.83 9.39
N VAL A 110 5.95 5.61 9.21
CA VAL A 110 4.64 5.20 9.74
C VAL A 110 4.69 4.99 11.26
N GLU A 111 5.72 4.30 11.76
CA GLU A 111 5.80 3.90 13.17
C GLU A 111 6.35 5.05 14.05
N ASP A 112 7.33 5.79 13.55
CA ASP A 112 8.25 6.56 14.40
C ASP A 112 8.31 8.05 14.10
N PHE A 113 7.81 8.56 12.97
CA PHE A 113 8.03 9.99 12.65
C PHE A 113 7.06 10.93 13.36
N GLY A 114 5.89 10.44 13.77
CA GLY A 114 4.87 11.24 14.47
C GLY A 114 4.03 12.09 13.51
N LYS A 115 3.64 13.29 13.93
CA LYS A 115 2.79 14.17 13.12
C LYS A 115 3.58 14.92 12.06
N LEU A 116 2.98 15.12 10.89
CA LEU A 116 3.49 16.00 9.85
C LEU A 116 3.43 17.45 10.34
N LEU A 117 4.55 18.17 10.29
CA LEU A 117 4.68 19.55 10.73
C LEU A 117 4.66 20.53 9.55
N SER A 118 5.40 20.21 8.49
CA SER A 118 5.51 21.06 7.31
C SER A 118 5.82 20.25 6.07
N VAL A 119 5.42 20.82 4.93
CA VAL A 119 5.79 20.34 3.60
C VAL A 119 6.44 21.48 2.86
N SER A 120 7.58 21.22 2.26
CA SER A 120 8.28 22.17 1.39
C SER A 120 8.59 21.51 0.07
N ALA A 121 8.68 22.29 -0.99
CA ALA A 121 9.05 21.78 -2.30
C ALA A 121 10.24 22.52 -2.87
N GLY A 122 11.04 21.78 -3.63
CA GLY A 122 12.34 22.19 -4.11
C GLY A 122 12.44 22.13 -5.63
N SER A 123 13.12 23.11 -6.21
CA SER A 123 13.43 23.14 -7.64
C SER A 123 14.82 23.71 -7.90
N GLU A 124 15.59 23.08 -8.78
CA GLU A 124 16.86 23.60 -9.29
C GLU A 124 16.64 24.85 -10.17
N SER A 125 15.53 24.87 -10.92
CA SER A 125 15.19 25.97 -11.82
C SER A 125 14.19 26.94 -11.19
N SER A 126 14.46 28.24 -11.30
CA SER A 126 13.50 29.29 -10.93
C SER A 126 12.27 29.35 -11.85
N LEU A 127 12.32 28.69 -13.02
CA LEU A 127 11.25 28.69 -14.03
C LEU A 127 10.10 27.72 -13.70
N SER A 128 10.32 26.74 -12.82
CA SER A 128 9.27 25.80 -12.37
C SER A 128 8.11 26.54 -11.66
N ALA A 129 8.35 27.75 -11.15
CA ALA A 129 7.33 28.64 -10.58
C ALA A 129 6.16 28.98 -11.55
N ALA A 130 6.28 28.70 -12.85
CA ALA A 130 5.23 28.91 -13.84
C ALA A 130 4.10 27.87 -13.79
N LEU A 131 4.34 26.68 -13.22
CA LEU A 131 3.30 25.66 -13.01
C LEU A 131 3.11 25.44 -11.50
N PRO A 132 2.06 26.04 -10.90
CA PRO A 132 1.77 25.79 -9.49
C PRO A 132 1.55 24.28 -9.33
N THR A 133 2.27 23.65 -8.42
CA THR A 133 2.28 22.19 -8.09
C THR A 133 3.33 21.28 -8.72
N ARG A 134 4.26 21.77 -9.57
CA ARG A 134 5.29 20.91 -10.19
C ARG A 134 6.70 21.22 -9.69
N TYR A 135 7.27 20.32 -8.91
CA TYR A 135 8.57 20.50 -8.24
C TYR A 135 9.44 19.24 -8.38
N GLU A 136 10.76 19.38 -8.38
CA GLU A 136 11.67 18.23 -8.50
C GLU A 136 11.71 17.41 -7.21
N GLN A 137 11.46 18.05 -6.06
CA GLN A 137 11.58 17.44 -4.74
C GLN A 137 10.51 17.96 -3.77
N TYR A 138 10.11 17.12 -2.83
CA TYR A 138 9.23 17.46 -1.71
C TYR A 138 9.86 17.00 -0.39
N GLU A 139 10.03 17.91 0.57
CA GLU A 139 10.38 17.60 1.95
C GLU A 139 9.13 17.36 2.77
N PHE A 140 9.15 16.30 3.55
CA PHE A 140 8.16 16.03 4.59
C PHE A 140 8.87 16.09 5.94
N VAL A 141 8.53 17.11 6.74
CA VAL A 141 9.09 17.28 8.08
C VAL A 141 8.07 16.85 9.11
N PHE A 142 8.46 15.93 9.98
CA PHE A 142 7.64 15.40 11.06
C PHE A 142 8.24 15.75 12.43
N GLU A 143 7.54 15.41 13.51
CA GLU A 143 7.99 15.63 14.88
C GLU A 143 9.34 14.98 15.20
N ARG A 144 9.64 13.81 14.60
CA ARG A 144 10.81 12.99 14.95
C ARG A 144 11.72 12.65 13.77
N GLY A 145 11.51 13.25 12.62
CA GLY A 145 12.32 12.98 11.43
C GLY A 145 11.88 13.78 10.21
N SER A 146 12.63 13.66 9.13
CA SER A 146 12.25 14.19 7.82
C SER A 146 12.73 13.28 6.70
N PHE A 147 12.00 13.28 5.60
CA PHE A 147 12.43 12.64 4.36
C PHE A 147 12.08 13.50 3.16
N VAL A 148 12.82 13.27 2.08
CA VAL A 148 12.63 13.91 0.78
C VAL A 148 12.14 12.89 -0.23
N VAL A 149 11.09 13.24 -0.96
CA VAL A 149 10.67 12.53 -2.18
C VAL A 149 11.17 13.33 -3.37
N ALA A 150 11.93 12.72 -4.27
CA ALA A 150 12.53 13.40 -5.41
C ALA A 150 12.25 12.65 -6.71
N ALA A 151 12.07 13.39 -7.80
CA ALA A 151 12.16 12.85 -9.14
C ALA A 151 13.62 12.55 -9.49
N ASN A 152 13.85 11.43 -10.15
CA ASN A 152 15.11 11.12 -10.81
C ASN A 152 15.06 11.69 -12.23
N ALA A 153 16.03 12.54 -12.55
CA ALA A 153 16.09 13.20 -13.86
C ALA A 153 16.50 12.26 -14.99
N ASP A 154 17.12 11.12 -14.68
CA ASP A 154 17.66 10.21 -15.69
C ASP A 154 16.61 9.24 -16.25
N ASP A 155 15.65 8.82 -15.42
CA ASP A 155 14.70 7.75 -15.75
C ASP A 155 13.24 8.05 -15.37
N ASP A 156 12.94 9.28 -14.95
CA ASP A 156 11.62 9.71 -14.51
C ASP A 156 11.02 8.85 -13.38
N THR A 157 11.85 8.22 -12.55
CA THR A 157 11.39 7.50 -11.35
C THR A 157 11.36 8.38 -10.10
N VAL A 158 10.70 7.91 -9.06
CA VAL A 158 10.61 8.52 -7.74
C VAL A 158 11.59 7.83 -6.80
N ARG A 159 12.36 8.63 -6.05
CA ARG A 159 13.23 8.17 -4.95
C ARG A 159 12.82 8.82 -3.63
N ILE A 160 12.98 8.07 -2.53
CA ILE A 160 12.82 8.58 -1.17
C ILE A 160 14.20 8.57 -0.50
N VAL A 161 14.59 9.70 0.08
CA VAL A 161 15.88 9.86 0.75
C VAL A 161 15.63 10.43 2.15
N GLU A 162 16.36 9.93 3.15
CA GLU A 162 16.34 10.53 4.48
C GLU A 162 17.08 11.88 4.46
N GLY A 163 16.57 12.88 5.19
CA GLY A 163 17.23 14.16 5.33
C GLY A 163 16.36 15.33 4.89
N ARG A 164 17.00 16.35 4.33
CA ARG A 164 16.40 17.65 4.01
C ARG A 164 16.63 18.04 2.56
N LEU A 165 15.82 18.98 2.09
CA LEU A 165 15.99 19.57 0.76
C LEU A 165 17.33 20.31 0.67
N GLU A 166 18.09 20.02 -0.40
CA GLU A 166 19.26 20.79 -0.84
C GLU A 166 19.11 21.59 -2.17
N PRO A 167 17.91 21.86 -2.73
CA PRO A 167 17.79 22.62 -3.97
C PRO A 167 17.96 24.12 -3.74
N ARG A 168 18.25 24.82 -4.85
CA ARG A 168 18.49 26.27 -4.87
C ARG A 168 17.26 27.10 -4.50
N HIS A 169 16.07 26.63 -4.85
CA HIS A 169 14.81 27.32 -4.57
C HIS A 169 13.89 26.40 -3.77
N VAL A 170 13.46 26.88 -2.61
CA VAL A 170 12.54 26.16 -1.71
C VAL A 170 11.29 27.01 -1.51
N VAL A 171 10.13 26.37 -1.65
CA VAL A 171 8.82 26.97 -1.41
C VAL A 171 8.14 26.22 -0.26
N ASP A 172 7.64 26.96 0.73
CA ASP A 172 6.82 26.39 1.80
C ASP A 172 5.40 26.14 1.29
N LEU A 173 4.99 24.88 1.27
CA LEU A 173 3.68 24.44 0.81
C LEU A 173 2.75 24.07 1.97
N THR A 174 3.18 24.23 3.22
CA THR A 174 2.46 23.78 4.43
C THR A 174 1.01 24.29 4.50
N ARG A 175 0.72 25.46 3.90
CA ARG A 175 -0.61 26.07 3.89
C ARG A 175 -1.32 25.98 2.55
N GLU A 176 -0.70 25.38 1.55
CA GLU A 176 -1.24 25.25 0.20
C GLU A 176 -1.90 23.89 -0.01
N GLY A 177 -2.87 23.81 -0.92
CA GLY A 177 -3.43 22.52 -1.33
C GLY A 177 -2.41 21.73 -2.17
N PRO A 178 -2.29 20.41 -2.00
CA PRO A 178 -3.09 19.52 -1.14
C PRO A 178 -2.61 19.38 0.32
N TRP A 179 -1.54 20.08 0.72
CA TRP A 179 -0.77 19.82 1.94
C TRP A 179 -1.35 20.42 3.22
N SER A 180 -2.16 21.46 3.12
CA SER A 180 -2.77 22.11 4.29
C SER A 180 -3.67 21.16 5.10
N ALA A 181 -4.27 20.15 4.47
CA ALA A 181 -5.13 19.18 5.12
C ALA A 181 -4.36 18.16 5.99
N PRO A 182 -3.29 17.49 5.52
CA PRO A 182 -2.56 16.50 6.31
C PRO A 182 -1.66 17.07 7.42
N VAL A 183 -1.38 18.38 7.46
CA VAL A 183 -0.56 18.96 8.54
C VAL A 183 -1.19 18.72 9.91
N GLY A 184 -0.37 18.29 10.88
CA GLY A 184 -0.78 17.87 12.22
C GLY A 184 -1.26 16.42 12.32
N SER A 185 -1.28 15.69 11.20
CA SER A 185 -1.72 14.29 11.13
C SER A 185 -0.53 13.34 11.08
N GLY A 186 -0.70 12.12 11.60
CA GLY A 186 0.30 11.04 11.48
C GLY A 186 0.14 10.29 10.15
N VAL A 187 1.21 9.66 9.69
CA VAL A 187 1.19 8.79 8.51
C VAL A 187 0.55 7.45 8.87
N LEU A 188 -0.38 6.98 8.05
CA LEU A 188 -0.95 5.63 8.17
C LEU A 188 -0.24 4.65 7.24
N TRP A 189 0.08 5.09 6.02
CA TRP A 189 0.74 4.25 5.03
C TRP A 189 1.45 5.08 3.95
N ILE A 190 2.46 4.46 3.34
CA ILE A 190 3.25 4.99 2.22
C ILE A 190 3.39 3.90 1.16
N TRP A 191 3.09 4.23 -0.08
CA TRP A 191 3.24 3.38 -1.25
C TRP A 191 4.17 4.00 -2.28
N ILE A 192 4.96 3.15 -2.94
CA ILE A 192 5.60 3.47 -4.21
C ILE A 192 4.76 2.79 -5.28
N LEU A 193 4.37 3.57 -6.29
CA LEU A 193 3.55 3.11 -7.39
C LEU A 193 4.47 2.77 -8.56
N GLU A 194 4.13 1.70 -9.26
CA GLU A 194 4.87 1.21 -10.41
C GLU A 194 3.95 1.19 -11.63
N ASN A 195 4.42 1.72 -12.76
CA ASN A 195 3.65 1.69 -13.99
C ASN A 195 3.79 0.35 -14.73
N GLN A 196 3.09 0.21 -15.85
CA GLN A 196 3.09 -1.01 -16.66
C GLN A 196 4.49 -1.41 -17.18
N GLY A 197 5.44 -0.48 -17.21
CA GLY A 197 6.82 -0.72 -17.63
C GLY A 197 7.75 -1.12 -16.49
N GLY A 198 7.27 -1.22 -15.25
CA GLY A 198 8.10 -1.53 -14.09
C GLY A 198 8.81 -0.32 -13.49
N TYR A 199 8.50 0.91 -13.95
CA TYR A 199 9.12 2.12 -13.43
C TYR A 199 8.35 2.65 -12.23
N ARG A 200 9.08 3.02 -11.17
CA ARG A 200 8.54 3.57 -9.94
C ARG A 200 8.23 5.06 -10.11
N ASP A 201 7.18 5.39 -10.83
CA ASP A 201 6.85 6.77 -11.23
C ASP A 201 5.85 7.46 -10.29
N GLY A 202 5.40 6.80 -9.23
CA GLY A 202 4.50 7.42 -8.26
C GLY A 202 4.87 7.15 -6.80
N PHE A 203 4.44 8.06 -5.94
CA PHE A 203 4.50 7.96 -4.49
C PHE A 203 3.15 8.36 -3.93
N GLN A 204 2.58 7.55 -3.05
CA GLN A 204 1.33 7.88 -2.37
C GLN A 204 1.52 7.77 -0.87
N ILE A 205 1.05 8.77 -0.14
CA ILE A 205 1.04 8.78 1.32
C ILE A 205 -0.39 9.06 1.77
N GLN A 206 -0.83 8.36 2.82
CA GLN A 206 -2.04 8.81 3.52
C GLN A 206 -1.80 9.10 4.98
N PHE A 207 -2.54 10.12 5.42
CA PHE A 207 -2.51 10.68 6.74
C PHE A 207 -3.84 10.46 7.44
N GLY A 208 -3.78 10.10 8.73
CA GLY A 208 -4.95 9.88 9.56
C GLY A 208 -5.45 11.17 10.19
N GLN A 209 -6.73 11.48 10.02
CA GLN A 209 -7.41 12.63 10.60
C GLN A 209 -8.52 12.20 11.56
N PRO A 210 -8.96 13.06 12.49
CA PRO A 210 -10.10 12.76 13.36
C PRO A 210 -11.40 12.43 12.59
N SER A 211 -11.59 13.02 11.41
CA SER A 211 -12.79 12.86 10.57
C SER A 211 -12.63 11.85 9.43
N GLY A 212 -11.49 11.18 9.31
CA GLY A 212 -11.20 10.27 8.20
C GLY A 212 -9.72 10.26 7.86
N HIS A 213 -9.40 10.35 6.58
CA HIS A 213 -8.02 10.32 6.10
C HIS A 213 -7.87 11.14 4.82
N VAL A 214 -6.63 11.54 4.54
CA VAL A 214 -6.26 12.25 3.31
C VAL A 214 -5.18 11.47 2.60
N ASN A 215 -5.43 11.09 1.34
CA ASN A 215 -4.39 10.57 0.46
C ASN A 215 -3.82 11.69 -0.39
N VAL A 216 -2.50 11.79 -0.42
CA VAL A 216 -1.79 12.63 -1.38
C VAL A 216 -0.91 11.74 -2.25
N GLN A 217 -1.01 11.92 -3.56
CA GLN A 217 -0.20 11.24 -4.54
C GLN A 217 0.74 12.25 -5.22
N LEU A 218 2.00 11.87 -5.33
CA LEU A 218 3.03 12.50 -6.14
C LEU A 218 3.25 11.61 -7.36
N VAL A 219 3.18 12.18 -8.55
CA VAL A 219 3.47 11.49 -9.82
C VAL A 219 4.66 12.17 -10.48
N CYS A 220 5.65 11.38 -10.88
CA CYS A 220 6.79 11.85 -11.65
C CYS A 220 6.40 11.99 -13.12
N GLU A 221 6.46 13.22 -13.61
CA GLU A 221 6.18 13.58 -15.00
C GLU A 221 7.31 14.48 -15.48
N ALA A 222 8.07 14.01 -16.48
CA ALA A 222 9.19 14.72 -17.10
C ALA A 222 10.10 15.40 -16.04
N SER A 223 10.70 14.54 -15.20
CA SER A 223 11.68 14.87 -14.16
C SER A 223 11.17 15.84 -13.09
N SER A 224 9.87 15.86 -12.85
CA SER A 224 9.26 16.64 -11.78
C SER A 224 8.07 15.91 -11.19
N LEU A 225 7.80 16.16 -9.92
CA LEU A 225 6.70 15.61 -9.17
C LEU A 225 5.52 16.57 -9.20
N THR A 226 4.36 16.05 -9.58
CA THR A 226 3.06 16.74 -9.48
C THR A 226 2.27 16.15 -8.32
N ALA A 227 1.74 17.02 -7.45
CA ALA A 227 0.98 16.61 -6.27
C ALA A 227 -0.53 16.74 -6.45
N ALA A 228 -1.29 15.71 -6.07
CA ALA A 228 -2.75 15.73 -6.07
C ALA A 228 -3.34 14.98 -4.87
N THR A 229 -4.49 15.44 -4.37
CA THR A 229 -5.31 14.66 -3.44
C THR A 229 -6.03 13.56 -4.22
N VAL A 230 -5.96 12.32 -3.73
CA VAL A 230 -6.70 11.20 -4.31
C VAL A 230 -7.86 10.87 -3.39
N SER A 231 -9.08 10.98 -3.92
CA SER A 231 -10.25 10.51 -3.20
C SER A 231 -10.24 8.99 -3.18
N ASP A 232 -10.41 8.38 -2.01
CA ASP A 232 -10.92 7.03 -1.95
C ASP A 232 -12.30 7.09 -2.60
N MET A 233 -12.42 6.59 -3.82
CA MET A 233 -13.73 6.29 -4.37
C MET A 233 -14.19 5.05 -3.63
N PRO A 234 -15.11 5.12 -2.63
CA PRO A 234 -15.78 3.92 -2.19
C PRO A 234 -16.47 3.37 -3.43
N GLY A 235 -16.16 2.14 -3.80
CA GLY A 235 -16.58 1.54 -5.07
C GLY A 235 -18.01 1.92 -5.45
N GLN A 236 -18.15 2.88 -6.37
CA GLN A 236 -19.31 2.98 -7.24
C GLN A 236 -19.19 1.86 -8.28
N PHE A 237 -19.29 0.62 -7.80
CA PHE A 237 -19.92 -0.46 -8.55
C PHE A 237 -21.37 -0.59 -8.08
N GLY A 238 -22.03 0.55 -7.83
CA GLY A 238 -23.47 0.65 -7.63
C GLY A 238 -24.11 0.94 -8.98
N ASP A 239 -24.82 -0.06 -9.51
CA ASP A 239 -25.74 -0.04 -10.64
C ASP A 239 -25.72 1.19 -11.57
N SER A 240 -25.14 0.95 -12.75
CA SER A 240 -25.35 1.75 -13.95
C SER A 240 -26.79 1.64 -14.45
N THR A 241 -27.77 2.26 -13.77
CA THR A 241 -29.06 2.64 -14.39
C THR A 241 -29.80 3.70 -13.59
N THR A 242 -29.38 4.96 -13.73
CA THR A 242 -30.36 6.06 -13.72
C THR A 242 -29.80 7.21 -14.54
N LEU A 243 -30.08 7.18 -15.84
CA LEU A 243 -29.92 8.36 -16.69
C LEU A 243 -30.84 9.47 -16.16
N PRO A 244 -30.41 10.73 -16.13
CA PRO A 244 -31.29 11.85 -15.84
C PRO A 244 -32.40 11.94 -16.91
N PRO A 245 -33.63 12.34 -16.54
CA PRO A 245 -34.67 12.56 -17.54
C PRO A 245 -34.24 13.68 -18.49
N LEU A 246 -34.29 13.40 -19.78
CA LEU A 246 -34.16 14.38 -20.86
C LEU A 246 -35.12 15.54 -20.57
N SER A 247 -34.56 16.73 -20.36
CA SER A 247 -35.31 17.97 -20.25
C SER A 247 -36.13 18.16 -21.53
N GLN A 248 -37.45 18.11 -21.40
CA GLN A 248 -38.34 18.51 -22.48
C GLN A 248 -38.16 20.01 -22.72
N SER A 249 -37.72 20.35 -23.94
CA SER A 249 -37.76 21.69 -24.49
C SER A 249 -39.21 22.17 -24.49
N VAL A 250 -39.51 23.15 -23.64
CA VAL A 250 -40.75 23.91 -23.73
C VAL A 250 -40.60 24.85 -24.92
N ASP A 251 -41.27 24.50 -26.00
CA ASP A 251 -41.41 25.31 -27.21
C ASP A 251 -42.40 26.45 -26.88
N GLY A 252 -41.87 27.65 -26.71
CA GLY A 252 -42.65 28.87 -26.50
C GLY A 252 -42.92 29.53 -27.84
N SER A 253 -44.11 29.30 -28.41
CA SER A 253 -44.64 30.14 -29.49
C SER A 253 -45.21 31.44 -28.92
N PRO A 254 -44.99 32.60 -29.58
CA PRO A 254 -45.53 33.87 -29.13
C PRO A 254 -46.93 34.14 -29.71
N GLU A 255 -47.82 34.66 -28.86
CA GLU A 255 -48.94 35.55 -29.22
C GLU A 255 -48.97 36.73 -28.25
#